data_AF-A0A453N1J4-F1
#
_entry.id   AF-A0A453N1J4-F1
#
_cell.length_a   1.000
_cell.length_b   1.000
_cell.length_c   1.000
_cell.angle_alpha   90.00
_cell.angle_beta   90.00
_cell.angle_gamma   90.00
#
_symmetry.space_group_name_H-M   'P 1'
#
loop_
_entity.id
_entity.type
_entity.pdbx_description
1 polymer ?
#
loop_
_entity_poly.entity_id
_entity_poly.type
_entity_poly.pdbx_seq_one_letter_code
_entity_poly.pdbx_strand_id
1 'polypeptide(L)'
;MCGNATFWFWVISAVPFYFATWEHYFTNTLVLPIVNGPTEGLMLIYVCHIFTFFTGAEWWAQDFRKSVPLLNWVPLVPEISLYGIVLFLMIAFAVIPTIGSNTHNVYKVVEARKGSMVLALAMLFPFGLLMAGTLVWSYLSPSDIMRNQPHLLIIGTGFAFGYLV
;
A
#
# COMPACT_ATOMS: atom_id res chain seq x y z
N MET A 1 -14.09 9.91 -8.06
CA MET A 1 -13.42 9.20 -6.94
C MET A 1 -12.77 7.94 -7.49
N CYS A 2 -11.58 7.55 -7.02
CA CYS A 2 -10.57 6.71 -7.68
C CYS A 2 -10.99 5.33 -8.27
N GLY A 3 -12.26 4.93 -8.21
CA GLY A 3 -12.80 3.74 -8.86
C GLY A 3 -11.99 2.49 -8.52
N ASN A 4 -11.54 1.77 -9.55
CA ASN A 4 -10.74 0.56 -9.41
C ASN A 4 -9.38 0.80 -8.74
N ALA A 5 -8.85 2.02 -8.76
CA ALA A 5 -7.59 2.35 -8.08
C ALA A 5 -7.72 2.36 -6.54
N THR A 6 -8.93 2.46 -6.00
CA THR A 6 -9.16 2.47 -4.54
C THR A 6 -8.67 1.19 -3.88
N PHE A 7 -8.84 0.04 -4.54
CA PHE A 7 -8.29 -1.24 -4.06
C PHE A 7 -6.75 -1.18 -3.94
N TRP A 8 -6.08 -0.63 -4.95
CA TRP A 8 -4.63 -0.52 -4.97
C TRP A 8 -4.08 0.40 -3.87
N PHE A 9 -4.82 1.44 -3.46
CA PHE A 9 -4.47 2.25 -2.29
C PHE A 9 -4.50 1.45 -0.99
N TRP A 10 -5.42 0.50 -0.85
CA TRP A 10 -5.42 -0.42 0.27
C TRP A 10 -4.22 -1.38 0.18
N VAL A 11 -3.89 -1.91 -1.00
CA VAL A 11 -2.74 -2.81 -1.20
C VAL A 11 -1.42 -2.16 -0.80
N ILE A 12 -1.14 -0.93 -1.26
CA ILE A 12 0.12 -0.24 -0.92
C ILE A 12 0.25 0.09 0.57
N SER A 13 -0.85 0.04 1.32
CA SER A 13 -0.86 0.24 2.78
C SER A 13 -0.72 -1.10 3.52
N ALA A 14 -1.47 -2.12 3.09
CA ALA A 14 -1.51 -3.43 3.74
C ALA A 14 -0.22 -4.23 3.56
N VAL A 15 0.39 -4.20 2.37
CA VAL A 15 1.59 -5.01 2.07
C VAL A 15 2.80 -4.59 2.93
N PRO A 16 3.21 -3.30 2.97
CA PRO A 16 4.34 -2.91 3.82
C PRO A 16 4.08 -3.19 5.31
N PHE A 17 2.86 -2.97 5.77
CA PHE A 17 2.48 -3.25 7.16
C PHE A 17 2.59 -4.73 7.48
N TYR A 18 2.08 -5.61 6.62
CA TYR A 18 2.17 -7.06 6.84
C TYR A 18 3.62 -7.56 6.83
N PHE A 19 4.47 -7.01 5.95
CA PHE A 19 5.89 -7.34 5.96
C PHE A 19 6.59 -6.83 7.22
N ALA A 20 6.18 -5.69 7.78
CA ALA A 20 6.72 -5.17 9.03
C ALA A 20 6.30 -6.01 10.24
N THR A 21 5.05 -6.48 10.28
CA THR A 21 4.59 -7.40 11.35
C THR A 21 5.25 -8.78 11.22
N TRP A 22 5.42 -9.27 9.99
CA TRP A 22 6.19 -10.49 9.71
C TRP A 22 7.65 -10.36 10.15
N GLU A 23 8.32 -9.24 9.88
CA GLU A 23 9.66 -8.98 10.40
C GLU A 23 9.68 -8.95 11.93
N HIS A 24 8.70 -8.26 12.54
CA HIS A 24 8.57 -8.18 13.99
C HIS A 24 8.47 -9.57 14.63
N TYR A 25 7.73 -10.51 14.01
CA TYR A 25 7.62 -11.89 14.48
C TYR A 25 8.99 -12.61 14.55
N PHE A 26 9.89 -12.40 13.58
CA PHE A 26 11.20 -13.05 13.58
C PHE A 26 12.21 -12.34 14.48
N THR A 27 12.25 -11.01 14.40
CA THR A 27 13.26 -10.17 15.05
C THR A 27 12.91 -9.83 16.51
N ASN A 28 11.64 -9.93 16.90
CA ASN A 28 11.06 -9.40 18.15
C ASN A 28 11.26 -7.88 18.34
N THR A 29 11.58 -7.16 17.26
CA THR A 29 11.81 -5.72 17.28
C THR A 29 11.07 -5.09 16.12
N LEU A 30 10.34 -4.01 16.36
CA LEU A 30 9.70 -3.27 15.27
C LEU A 30 10.70 -2.26 14.73
N VAL A 31 11.44 -2.63 13.69
CA VAL A 31 12.39 -1.74 13.02
C VAL A 31 11.60 -0.83 12.08
N LEU A 32 11.37 0.40 12.50
CA LEU A 32 10.65 1.37 11.70
C LEU A 32 11.63 2.12 10.78
N PRO A 33 11.40 2.18 9.46
CA PRO A 33 12.16 3.04 8.57
C PRO A 33 11.98 4.49 9.02
N ILE A 34 13.03 5.32 8.90
CA ILE A 34 12.97 6.75 9.25
C ILE A 34 11.80 7.41 8.50
N VAL A 35 11.80 7.33 7.17
CA VAL A 35 10.81 7.97 6.26
C VAL A 35 9.43 7.27 6.21
N ASN A 36 9.18 6.28 7.08
CA ASN A 36 7.86 5.64 7.20
C ASN A 36 7.55 5.22 8.65
N GLY A 37 8.11 5.95 9.61
CA GLY A 37 7.80 5.75 11.03
C GLY A 37 6.35 6.16 11.34
N PRO A 38 5.77 5.67 12.45
CA PRO A 38 4.38 5.95 12.81
C PRO A 38 4.13 7.45 12.96
N THR A 39 5.10 8.20 13.52
CA THR A 39 4.98 9.66 13.66
C THR A 39 5.06 10.40 12.33
N GLU A 40 6.07 10.08 11.50
CA GLU A 40 6.28 10.75 10.21
C GLU A 40 5.18 10.43 9.20
N GLY A 41 4.76 9.16 9.16
CA GLY A 41 3.67 8.70 8.31
C GLY A 41 2.33 9.35 8.67
N LEU A 42 1.99 9.42 9.96
CA LEU A 42 0.77 10.12 10.42
C LEU A 42 0.81 11.61 10.09
N MET A 43 1.97 12.27 10.29
CA MET A 43 2.13 13.68 9.95
C MET A 43 1.91 13.92 8.45
N LEU A 44 2.48 13.08 7.58
CA LEU A 44 2.29 13.17 6.13
C LEU A 44 0.82 12.99 5.76
N ILE A 45 0.13 12.01 6.37
CA ILE A 45 -1.31 11.79 6.17
C ILE A 45 -2.11 13.02 6.60
N TYR A 46 -1.81 13.63 7.75
CA TYR A 46 -2.52 14.85 8.20
C TYR A 46 -2.31 16.03 7.26
N VAL A 47 -1.07 16.25 6.80
CA VAL A 47 -0.78 17.29 5.80
C VAL A 47 -1.57 17.04 4.52
N CYS A 48 -1.63 15.80 4.02
CA CYS A 48 -2.43 15.43 2.86
C CYS A 48 -3.94 15.70 3.08
N HIS A 49 -4.48 15.43 4.27
CA HIS A 49 -5.88 15.70 4.58
C HIS A 49 -6.18 17.20 4.64
N ILE A 50 -5.34 17.99 5.30
CA ILE A 50 -5.48 19.45 5.36
C ILE A 50 -5.38 20.05 3.96
N PHE A 51 -4.42 19.59 3.16
CA PHE A 51 -4.29 20.03 1.77
C PHE A 51 -5.54 19.70 0.96
N THR A 52 -6.04 18.45 1.07
CA THR A 52 -7.26 18.00 0.38
C THR A 52 -8.50 18.78 0.81
N PHE A 53 -8.57 19.23 2.07
CA PHE A 53 -9.64 20.11 2.55
C PHE A 53 -9.69 21.43 1.77
N PHE A 54 -8.53 22.01 1.43
CA PHE A 54 -8.46 23.26 0.66
C PHE A 54 -8.63 23.06 -0.85
N THR A 55 -8.04 22.01 -1.42
CA THR A 55 -8.05 21.80 -2.89
C THR A 55 -9.23 20.98 -3.40
N GLY A 56 -9.92 20.27 -2.50
CA GLY A 56 -10.94 19.28 -2.84
C GLY A 56 -10.34 17.94 -3.31
N ALA A 57 -11.14 16.88 -3.23
CA ALA A 57 -10.74 15.53 -3.63
C ALA A 57 -10.55 15.37 -5.15
N GLU A 58 -11.23 16.20 -5.95
CA GLU A 58 -11.12 16.19 -7.41
C GLU A 58 -9.71 16.55 -7.90
N TRP A 59 -8.97 17.33 -7.11
CA TRP A 59 -7.59 17.69 -7.41
C TRP A 59 -6.67 16.46 -7.56
N TRP A 60 -6.95 15.38 -6.85
CA TRP A 60 -6.22 14.12 -6.99
C TRP A 60 -6.68 13.29 -8.19
N ALA A 61 -7.93 13.47 -8.63
CA ALA A 61 -8.56 12.67 -9.68
C ALA A 61 -8.32 13.21 -11.09
N GLN A 62 -8.11 14.53 -11.23
CA GLN A 62 -7.84 15.16 -12.52
C GLN A 62 -6.41 14.89 -13.01
N ASP A 63 -6.16 15.25 -14.27
CA ASP A 63 -4.87 15.10 -14.93
C ASP A 63 -3.78 15.89 -14.21
N PHE A 64 -2.57 15.32 -14.12
CA PHE A 64 -1.42 15.96 -13.48
C PHE A 64 -1.20 17.42 -13.92
N ARG A 65 -1.31 17.68 -15.22
CA ARG A 65 -1.11 19.01 -15.82
C ARG A 65 -2.13 20.04 -15.35
N LYS A 66 -3.35 19.60 -15.02
CA LYS A 66 -4.41 20.46 -14.47
C LYS A 66 -4.21 20.68 -12.97
N SER A 67 -3.75 19.66 -12.24
CA SER A 67 -3.47 19.76 -10.80
C SER A 67 -2.25 20.62 -10.47
N VAL A 68 -1.22 20.55 -11.30
CA VAL A 68 0.03 21.29 -11.09
C VAL A 68 0.42 22.07 -12.36
N PRO A 69 -0.26 23.19 -12.68
CA PRO A 69 -0.02 23.96 -13.91
C PRO A 69 1.41 24.49 -14.03
N LEU A 70 2.09 24.68 -12.89
CA LEU A 70 3.49 25.13 -12.82
C LEU A 70 4.49 24.13 -13.45
N LEU A 71 4.15 22.84 -13.51
CA LEU A 71 4.97 21.77 -14.07
C LEU A 71 4.51 21.32 -15.46
N ASN A 72 3.64 22.08 -16.11
CA ASN A 72 3.07 21.75 -17.42
C ASN A 72 4.13 21.72 -18.56
N TRP A 73 5.33 22.27 -18.30
CA TRP A 73 6.46 22.27 -19.23
C TRP A 73 7.24 20.95 -19.26
N VAL A 74 6.98 20.00 -18.36
CA VAL A 74 7.69 18.71 -18.31
C VAL A 74 7.03 17.71 -19.28
N PRO A 75 7.66 17.37 -20.42
CA PRO A 75 7.05 16.52 -21.45
C PRO A 75 6.94 15.04 -21.04
N LEU A 76 7.56 14.66 -19.92
CA LEU A 76 7.68 13.29 -19.43
C LEU A 76 6.45 12.76 -18.68
N VAL A 77 5.43 13.59 -18.41
CA VAL A 77 4.25 13.14 -17.66
C VAL A 77 3.14 12.76 -18.65
N PRO A 78 2.78 11.46 -18.75
CA PRO A 78 1.66 11.02 -19.58
C PRO A 78 0.34 11.57 -19.04
N GLU A 79 -0.73 11.50 -19.83
CA GLU A 79 -2.09 11.86 -19.38
C GLU A 79 -2.60 10.84 -18.36
N ILE A 80 -2.09 10.95 -17.13
CA ILE A 80 -2.45 10.12 -15.98
C ILE A 80 -2.99 11.05 -14.90
N SER A 81 -3.99 10.54 -14.18
CA SER A 81 -4.50 11.16 -12.97
C SER A 81 -3.39 11.30 -11.92
N LEU A 82 -3.46 12.37 -11.12
CA LEU A 82 -2.46 12.62 -10.10
C LEU A 82 -2.38 11.48 -9.07
N TYR A 83 -3.52 10.89 -8.67
CA TYR A 83 -3.53 9.73 -7.78
C TYR A 83 -2.77 8.54 -8.37
N GLY A 84 -2.78 8.35 -9.69
CA GLY A 84 -2.07 7.26 -10.36
C GLY A 84 -0.56 7.44 -10.25
N ILE A 85 -0.09 8.69 -10.40
CA ILE A 85 1.32 9.05 -10.21
C ILE A 85 1.72 8.85 -8.74
N VAL A 86 0.91 9.32 -7.79
CA VAL A 86 1.17 9.12 -6.36
C VAL A 86 1.26 7.62 -6.03
N LEU A 87 0.33 6.82 -6.57
CA LEU A 87 0.32 5.38 -6.37
C LEU A 87 1.59 4.72 -6.92
N PHE A 88 2.01 5.10 -8.13
CA PHE A 88 3.27 4.61 -8.72
C PHE A 88 4.49 4.99 -7.86
N LEU A 89 4.59 6.25 -7.44
CA LEU A 89 5.70 6.73 -6.60
C LEU A 89 5.72 6.02 -5.25
N MET A 90 4.56 5.81 -4.61
CA MET A 90 4.45 5.04 -3.37
C MET A 90 4.92 3.61 -3.55
N ILE A 91 4.56 2.94 -4.65
CA ILE A 91 5.04 1.58 -4.93
C ILE A 91 6.57 1.58 -5.08
N ALA A 92 7.09 2.46 -5.93
CA ALA A 92 8.51 2.51 -6.29
C ALA A 92 9.42 2.87 -5.11
N PHE A 93 9.01 3.86 -4.30
CA PHE A 93 9.88 4.47 -3.29
C PHE A 93 9.50 4.13 -1.84
N ALA A 94 8.29 3.65 -1.57
CA ALA A 94 7.88 3.25 -0.22
C ALA A 94 7.71 1.72 -0.11
N VAL A 95 6.87 1.12 -0.95
CA VAL A 95 6.50 -0.31 -0.83
C VAL A 95 7.70 -1.22 -1.15
N ILE A 96 8.32 -1.07 -2.33
CA ILE A 96 9.42 -1.94 -2.76
C ILE A 96 10.61 -1.87 -1.78
N PRO A 97 11.10 -0.68 -1.36
CA PRO A 97 12.19 -0.60 -0.39
C PRO A 97 11.83 -1.21 0.97
N THR A 98 10.60 -1.03 1.44
CA THR A 98 10.15 -1.61 2.72
C THR A 98 10.14 -3.13 2.66
N ILE A 99 9.56 -3.73 1.61
CA ILE A 99 9.57 -5.18 1.41
C ILE A 99 11.01 -5.71 1.39
N GLY A 100 11.89 -5.05 0.62
CA GLY A 100 13.30 -5.42 0.51
C GLY A 100 14.04 -5.39 1.85
N SER A 101 13.89 -4.30 2.61
CA SER A 101 14.50 -4.13 3.94
C SER A 101 14.02 -5.20 4.93
N ASN A 102 12.70 -5.40 5.02
CA ASN A 102 12.12 -6.34 5.98
C ASN A 102 12.52 -7.78 5.63
N THR A 103 12.52 -8.14 4.34
CA THR A 103 12.98 -9.46 3.87
C THR A 103 14.45 -9.69 4.19
N HIS A 104 15.30 -8.68 4.01
CA HIS A 104 16.72 -8.76 4.36
C HIS A 104 16.95 -8.97 5.85
N ASN A 105 16.21 -8.26 6.70
CA ASN A 105 16.31 -8.38 8.15
C ASN A 105 15.85 -9.77 8.64
N VAL A 106 14.73 -10.27 8.11
CA VAL A 106 14.27 -11.63 8.41
C VAL A 106 15.28 -12.68 7.93
N TYR A 107 15.82 -12.52 6.72
CA TYR A 107 16.84 -13.43 6.18
C TYR A 107 18.03 -13.56 7.14
N LYS A 108 18.58 -12.43 7.63
CA LYS A 108 19.69 -12.44 8.59
C LYS A 108 19.37 -13.22 9.86
N VAL A 109 18.16 -13.04 10.41
CA VAL A 109 17.74 -13.75 11.64
C VAL A 109 17.52 -15.23 11.39
N VAL A 110 16.90 -15.59 10.26
CA VAL A 110 16.68 -16.99 9.88
C VAL A 110 18.00 -17.70 9.64
N GLU A 111 18.94 -17.07 8.93
CA GLU A 111 20.29 -17.61 8.69
C GLU A 111 21.06 -17.79 10.00
N ALA A 112 21.06 -16.78 10.88
CA ALA A 112 21.73 -16.86 12.19
C ALA A 112 21.15 -17.99 13.08
N ARG A 113 19.85 -18.27 12.95
CA ARG A 113 19.17 -19.37 13.67
C ARG A 113 19.27 -20.72 12.94
N LYS A 114 19.97 -20.80 11.79
CA LYS A 114 20.02 -21.98 10.91
C LYS A 114 18.62 -22.49 10.52
N GLY A 115 17.66 -21.58 10.42
CA GLY A 115 16.28 -21.86 10.02
C GLY A 115 16.09 -21.91 8.50
N SER A 116 14.89 -22.26 8.06
CA SER A 116 14.53 -22.27 6.64
C SER A 116 13.81 -20.98 6.25
N MET A 117 14.37 -20.26 5.26
CA MET A 117 13.73 -19.08 4.67
C MET A 117 12.43 -19.45 3.95
N VAL A 118 12.33 -20.65 3.39
CA VAL A 118 11.11 -21.13 2.74
C VAL A 118 9.96 -21.23 3.74
N LEU A 119 10.24 -21.71 4.95
CA LEU A 119 9.24 -21.78 6.02
C LEU A 119 8.84 -20.37 6.50
N ALA A 120 9.81 -19.45 6.58
CA ALA A 120 9.52 -18.05 6.91
C ALA A 120 8.62 -17.38 5.87
N LEU A 121 8.89 -17.59 4.58
CA LEU A 121 8.06 -17.09 3.48
C LEU A 121 6.69 -17.77 3.42
N ALA A 122 6.59 -19.06 3.81
CA ALA A 122 5.30 -19.76 3.89
C ALA A 122 4.35 -19.11 4.91
N MET A 123 4.86 -18.41 5.93
CA MET A 123 4.02 -17.65 6.87
C MET A 123 3.31 -16.46 6.19
N LEU A 124 3.76 -15.99 5.03
CA LEU A 124 3.08 -14.96 4.25
C LEU A 124 1.88 -15.50 3.46
N PHE A 125 1.71 -16.82 3.40
CA PHE A 125 0.67 -17.47 2.61
C PHE A 125 -0.77 -17.02 2.98
N PRO A 126 -1.17 -16.91 4.25
CA PRO A 126 -2.53 -16.46 4.61
C PRO A 126 -2.86 -15.08 4.07
N PHE A 127 -1.90 -14.15 4.11
CA PHE A 127 -2.06 -12.81 3.54
C PHE A 127 -2.11 -12.86 2.01
N GLY A 128 -1.25 -13.65 1.37
CA GLY A 128 -1.31 -13.87 -0.07
C GLY A 128 -2.66 -14.44 -0.52
N LEU A 129 -3.23 -15.37 0.25
CA LEU A 129 -4.54 -15.96 0.01
C LEU A 129 -5.67 -14.92 0.15
N LEU A 130 -5.62 -14.08 1.19
CA LEU A 130 -6.58 -12.97 1.36
C LEU A 130 -6.53 -12.01 0.18
N MET A 131 -5.32 -11.59 -0.22
CA MET A 131 -5.09 -10.68 -1.34
C MET A 131 -5.61 -11.25 -2.66
N ALA A 132 -5.20 -12.49 -2.99
CA ALA A 132 -5.61 -13.17 -4.21
C ALA A 132 -7.12 -13.44 -4.23
N GLY A 133 -7.68 -13.93 -3.12
CA GLY A 133 -9.11 -14.17 -2.98
C GLY A 133 -9.94 -12.91 -3.16
N THR A 134 -9.50 -11.79 -2.58
CA THR A 134 -10.16 -10.49 -2.73
C THR A 134 -10.11 -9.99 -4.18
N LEU A 135 -8.95 -10.12 -4.84
CA LEU A 135 -8.79 -9.74 -6.24
C LEU A 135 -9.66 -10.58 -7.17
N VAL A 136 -9.65 -11.90 -6.99
CA VAL A 136 -10.48 -12.85 -7.77
C VAL A 136 -11.95 -12.54 -7.57
N TRP A 137 -12.39 -12.33 -6.33
CA TRP A 137 -13.77 -11.97 -6.04
C TRP A 137 -14.15 -10.64 -6.69
N SER A 138 -13.29 -9.63 -6.59
CA SER A 138 -13.53 -8.31 -7.19
C SER A 138 -13.65 -8.36 -8.70
N TYR A 139 -12.83 -9.18 -9.37
CA TYR A 139 -12.83 -9.32 -10.82
C TYR A 139 -14.00 -10.17 -11.34
N LEU A 140 -14.38 -11.23 -10.61
CA LEU A 140 -15.46 -12.14 -11.02
C LEU A 140 -16.85 -11.69 -10.54
N SER A 141 -16.93 -10.68 -9.68
CA SER A 141 -18.21 -10.27 -9.10
C SER A 141 -19.16 -9.72 -10.17
N PRO A 142 -20.36 -10.30 -10.35
CA PRO A 142 -21.36 -9.81 -11.30
C PRO A 142 -21.86 -8.39 -10.98
N SER A 143 -21.74 -7.97 -9.72
CA SER A 143 -22.16 -6.65 -9.26
C SER A 143 -21.05 -5.60 -9.33
N ASP A 144 -19.89 -5.93 -9.91
CA ASP A 144 -18.72 -5.03 -10.04
C ASP A 144 -18.42 -4.28 -8.73
N ILE A 145 -18.21 -5.05 -7.66
CA ILE A 145 -18.08 -4.54 -6.29
C ILE A 145 -16.94 -3.53 -6.13
N MET A 146 -15.89 -3.66 -6.93
CA MET A 146 -14.76 -2.75 -6.91
C MET A 146 -15.14 -1.36 -7.42
N ARG A 147 -16.04 -1.28 -8.40
CA ARG A 147 -16.55 -0.01 -8.92
C ARG A 147 -17.72 0.53 -8.11
N ASN A 148 -18.66 -0.34 -7.76
CA ASN A 148 -19.95 0.06 -7.22
C ASN A 148 -19.96 0.17 -5.68
N GLN A 149 -19.12 -0.61 -4.99
CA GLN A 149 -19.07 -0.69 -3.53
C GLN A 149 -17.63 -0.73 -2.97
N PRO A 150 -16.70 0.13 -3.44
CA PRO A 150 -15.28 0.04 -3.09
C PRO A 150 -15.02 0.19 -1.58
N HIS A 151 -15.79 1.03 -0.89
CA HIS A 151 -15.61 1.27 0.54
C HIS A 151 -15.99 0.06 1.39
N LEU A 152 -17.10 -0.61 1.05
CA LEU A 152 -17.50 -1.84 1.75
C LEU A 152 -16.49 -2.96 1.52
N LEU A 153 -15.98 -3.09 0.29
CA LEU A 153 -14.92 -4.04 -0.04
C LEU A 153 -13.69 -3.80 0.84
N ILE A 154 -13.19 -2.55 0.90
CA ILE A 154 -11.98 -2.20 1.68
C ILE A 154 -12.18 -2.38 3.18
N ILE A 155 -13.35 -2.02 3.71
CA ILE A 155 -13.65 -2.21 5.13
C ILE A 155 -13.69 -3.70 5.47
N GLY A 156 -14.38 -4.50 4.64
CA GLY A 156 -14.47 -5.95 4.84
C GLY A 156 -13.11 -6.64 4.76
N THR A 157 -12.30 -6.29 3.76
CA THR A 157 -10.95 -6.85 3.60
C THR A 157 -10.00 -6.34 4.69
N GLY A 158 -10.20 -5.11 5.18
CA GLY A 158 -9.50 -4.55 6.32
C GLY A 158 -9.77 -5.31 7.63
N PHE A 159 -11.02 -5.71 7.90
CA PHE A 159 -11.33 -6.54 9.07
C PHE A 159 -10.69 -7.93 8.97
N ALA A 160 -10.75 -8.57 7.81
CA ALA A 160 -10.09 -9.86 7.58
C ALA A 160 -8.56 -9.73 7.73
N PHE A 161 -7.98 -8.65 7.22
CA PHE A 161 -6.56 -8.33 7.39
C PHE A 161 -6.18 -8.16 8.86
N GLY A 162 -7.00 -7.46 9.65
CA GLY A 162 -6.77 -7.24 11.08
C GLY A 162 -6.75 -8.52 11.92
N TYR A 163 -7.28 -9.64 11.42
CA TYR A 163 -7.16 -10.94 12.07
C TYR A 163 -5.83 -11.66 11.76
N LEU A 164 -5.14 -11.27 10.68
CA LEU A 164 -3.89 -11.90 10.24
C LEU A 164 -2.63 -11.26 10.81
N VAL A 165 -2.75 -10.08 11.45
CA VAL A 165 -1.66 -9.29 12.02
C VAL A 165 -1.80 -9.19 13.53
#